data_AF-A0A6N7JRJ2-F1
#
_entry.id   AF-A0A6N7JRJ2-F1
#
_cell.length_a   1.000
_cell.length_b   1.000
_cell.length_c   1.000
_cell.angle_alpha   90.00
_cell.angle_beta   90.00
_cell.angle_gamma   90.00
#
_symmetry.space_group_name_H-M   'P 1'
#
loop_
_entity.id
_entity.type
_entity.pdbx_description
1 polymer ?
#
loop_
_entity_poly.entity_id
_entity_poly.type
_entity_poly.pdbx_seq_one_letter_code
_entity_poly.pdbx_strand_id
1 'polypeptide(L)'
;MDGSPSTIARPRLTPGIPAGGIAAVLVALGIIGWGLAAGDSRNEDGGDHKSFKITINDDGPEAPVPPVPPTAPAAPAAPMPHFDQRAVERAMERAQREIDRNATQLEALHAARQGLAAARESMRSASGNIPDAVDKGLRAAEARIDAKIAAATVGSSQDGVSKASFDAPQGISLINLTGDVTIAISNRNDKISLDVEDGAQGVRTTLKDGLLTISQGNGTPGSIHLTLPESAAISVMDHVGDISIDGRTNAPVKLRMRRGDVSADRVGPADITLLETGSVSIDRVDGPLKAAIQGSGSLAIGRAETLALEVNGHGEVSVDRVNDATKISIPGYADVNINRVNGPVKVDFSGAGKLGITEGRAEPLDVNLSGAGEVRFDGTAVNPRINASGSGSVHIARKEGNTQFNSSGSGSIHVGE
;
A
#
# COMPACT_ATOMS: atom_id res chain seq x y z
N MET A 1 76.53 29.85 16.21
CA MET A 1 76.53 28.78 17.24
C MET A 1 75.07 28.43 17.50
N ASP A 2 74.37 27.76 16.60
CA ASP A 2 74.61 26.44 15.98
C ASP A 2 74.45 25.30 16.99
N GLY A 3 73.60 24.29 16.74
CA GLY A 3 72.73 24.14 15.56
C GLY A 3 71.77 22.96 15.64
N SER A 4 70.98 22.77 14.59
CA SER A 4 70.03 21.65 14.44
C SER A 4 70.77 20.30 14.30
N PRO A 5 70.05 19.18 14.55
CA PRO A 5 69.80 18.31 13.40
C PRO A 5 68.34 17.82 13.29
N SER A 6 67.90 17.58 12.05
CA SER A 6 66.52 17.18 11.72
C SER A 6 66.47 15.72 11.22
N THR A 7 65.71 14.85 11.88
CA THR A 7 65.37 13.49 11.41
C THR A 7 64.04 13.01 12.02
N ILE A 8 63.22 12.13 11.43
CA ILE A 8 63.04 11.68 10.03
C ILE A 8 61.52 11.41 9.88
N ALA A 9 60.90 11.89 8.80
CA ALA A 9 59.50 11.54 8.50
C ALA A 9 59.41 10.15 7.86
N ARG A 10 58.51 9.28 8.34
CA ARG A 10 58.28 7.95 7.75
C ARG A 10 57.20 8.05 6.65
N PRO A 11 57.50 7.68 5.39
CA PRO A 11 56.47 7.59 4.36
C PRO A 11 55.51 6.44 4.65
N ARG A 12 54.20 6.66 4.46
CA ARG A 12 53.21 5.57 4.44
C ARG A 12 53.16 4.99 3.04
N LEU A 13 53.24 3.66 2.93
CA LEU A 13 53.13 2.94 1.67
C LEU A 13 51.69 3.02 1.14
N THR A 14 51.53 3.50 -0.08
CA THR A 14 50.28 3.42 -0.84
C THR A 14 50.29 2.12 -1.65
N PRO A 15 49.34 1.17 -1.44
CA PRO A 15 49.17 0.06 -2.36
C PRO A 15 48.65 0.60 -3.71
N GLY A 16 49.42 0.40 -4.78
CA GLY A 16 48.99 0.80 -6.12
C GLY A 16 47.85 -0.08 -6.61
N ILE A 17 46.84 0.52 -7.24
CA ILE A 17 45.78 -0.20 -7.95
C ILE A 17 46.32 -0.59 -9.34
N PRO A 18 46.50 -1.88 -9.67
CA PRO A 18 46.88 -2.28 -11.02
C PRO A 18 45.68 -2.10 -11.96
N ALA A 19 45.84 -1.27 -12.98
CA ALA A 19 44.84 -1.10 -14.04
C ALA A 19 44.87 -2.31 -14.99
N GLY A 20 43.87 -3.19 -14.90
CA GLY A 20 43.69 -4.33 -15.79
C GLY A 20 42.73 -5.37 -15.23
N GLY A 21 41.51 -5.44 -15.77
CA GLY A 21 40.48 -6.35 -15.24
C GLY A 21 39.13 -6.38 -15.96
N ILE A 22 39.00 -5.81 -17.17
CA ILE A 22 37.74 -5.88 -17.95
C ILE A 22 37.70 -7.18 -18.76
N ALA A 23 37.55 -8.31 -18.07
CA ALA A 23 37.22 -9.61 -18.65
C ALA A 23 36.69 -10.57 -17.56
N ALA A 24 35.70 -11.39 -17.93
CA ALA A 24 35.18 -12.54 -17.16
C ALA A 24 34.68 -12.28 -15.72
N VAL A 25 33.37 -12.02 -15.58
CA VAL A 25 32.45 -12.96 -14.88
C VAL A 25 31.10 -12.97 -15.60
N LEU A 26 30.82 -14.06 -16.32
CA LEU A 26 29.47 -14.58 -16.57
C LEU A 26 29.48 -16.06 -16.17
N VAL A 27 28.30 -16.63 -15.91
CA VAL A 27 28.08 -17.98 -15.33
C VAL A 27 28.33 -18.07 -13.81
N ALA A 28 27.31 -17.66 -13.05
CA ALA A 28 26.96 -18.24 -11.75
C ALA A 28 25.46 -18.02 -11.49
N LEU A 29 24.77 -19.01 -10.89
CA LEU A 29 23.32 -19.05 -10.59
C LEU A 29 22.38 -19.01 -11.83
N GLY A 30 21.47 -19.95 -12.05
CA GLY A 30 21.14 -21.20 -11.36
C GLY A 30 20.08 -22.00 -12.17
N ILE A 31 20.00 -23.32 -12.00
CA ILE A 31 19.18 -24.25 -12.83
C ILE A 31 17.99 -24.82 -12.01
N ILE A 32 17.05 -25.52 -12.68
CA ILE A 32 15.87 -26.27 -12.20
C ILE A 32 14.58 -25.40 -12.21
N GLY A 33 13.42 -25.82 -12.77
CA GLY A 33 12.97 -27.03 -13.49
C GLY A 33 11.42 -27.12 -13.45
N TRP A 34 10.62 -27.80 -14.29
CA TRP A 34 10.77 -28.68 -15.48
C TRP A 34 9.84 -28.12 -16.62
N GLY A 35 9.50 -28.75 -17.76
CA GLY A 35 9.82 -30.04 -18.43
C GLY A 35 8.63 -31.00 -18.58
N LEU A 36 8.18 -31.30 -19.82
CA LEU A 36 7.42 -32.49 -20.24
C LEU A 36 7.15 -32.56 -21.77
N ALA A 37 6.81 -33.77 -22.27
CA ALA A 37 6.07 -34.12 -23.50
C ALA A 37 6.74 -34.16 -24.92
N ALA A 38 7.25 -35.36 -25.26
CA ALA A 38 6.74 -36.27 -26.33
C ALA A 38 7.33 -36.32 -27.78
N GLY A 39 7.44 -37.57 -28.30
CA GLY A 39 7.72 -37.96 -29.72
C GLY A 39 9.21 -38.00 -30.08
N ASP A 40 9.95 -39.10 -30.21
CA ASP A 40 9.73 -40.51 -30.66
C ASP A 40 9.54 -40.74 -32.17
N SER A 41 10.59 -41.26 -32.84
CA SER A 41 10.53 -42.40 -33.78
C SER A 41 11.91 -42.71 -34.38
N ARG A 42 12.40 -43.96 -34.23
CA ARG A 42 13.01 -44.88 -35.23
C ARG A 42 14.13 -44.38 -36.17
N ASN A 43 15.11 -45.15 -36.67
CA ASN A 43 15.64 -46.53 -36.50
C ASN A 43 17.07 -46.50 -37.16
N GLU A 44 17.84 -47.53 -37.55
CA GLU A 44 17.64 -48.98 -37.70
C GLU A 44 18.96 -49.75 -37.37
N ASP A 45 19.43 -50.67 -38.23
CA ASP A 45 20.50 -51.66 -37.95
C ASP A 45 21.89 -51.39 -38.57
N GLY A 46 22.89 -52.11 -38.04
CA GLY A 46 24.29 -52.08 -38.46
C GLY A 46 24.68 -52.84 -39.74
N GLY A 47 25.99 -52.86 -40.02
CA GLY A 47 26.59 -53.66 -41.09
C GLY A 47 28.04 -53.26 -41.42
N ASP A 48 28.90 -54.26 -41.59
CA ASP A 48 30.21 -54.12 -42.27
C ASP A 48 30.01 -53.69 -43.75
N HIS A 49 31.08 -53.21 -44.42
CA HIS A 49 31.52 -53.65 -45.77
C HIS A 49 32.72 -52.82 -46.29
N LYS A 50 33.30 -53.25 -47.42
CA LYS A 50 34.70 -52.97 -47.81
C LYS A 50 34.84 -52.02 -49.01
N SER A 51 36.03 -51.41 -49.12
CA SER A 51 36.64 -50.85 -50.36
C SER A 51 35.93 -49.60 -50.96
N PHE A 52 36.61 -48.64 -51.60
CA PHE A 52 37.66 -48.80 -52.61
C PHE A 52 38.88 -47.87 -52.46
N LYS A 53 39.93 -48.21 -53.20
CA LYS A 53 41.23 -47.52 -53.26
C LYS A 53 41.42 -46.92 -54.65
N ILE A 54 41.69 -45.61 -54.75
CA ILE A 54 42.28 -45.01 -55.95
C ILE A 54 43.72 -44.62 -55.58
N THR A 55 44.66 -45.05 -56.40
CA THR A 55 46.10 -44.79 -56.24
C THR A 55 46.57 -44.02 -57.46
N ILE A 56 47.25 -42.90 -57.26
CA ILE A 56 48.11 -42.30 -58.28
C ILE A 56 49.47 -42.14 -57.58
N ASN A 57 50.43 -42.95 -58.00
CA ASN A 57 51.84 -42.73 -57.72
C ASN A 57 52.42 -41.95 -58.91
N ASP A 58 53.25 -40.95 -58.63
CA ASP A 58 54.21 -40.40 -59.58
C ASP A 58 55.59 -40.59 -58.94
N ASP A 59 56.50 -41.27 -59.65
CA ASP A 59 57.79 -41.68 -59.09
C ASP A 59 58.87 -40.59 -59.24
N GLY A 60 59.55 -40.27 -58.12
CA GLY A 60 60.69 -39.36 -58.07
C GLY A 60 61.67 -39.79 -56.97
N PRO A 61 63.00 -39.73 -57.19
CA PRO A 61 63.96 -40.48 -56.38
C PRO A 61 64.19 -39.90 -54.98
N GLU A 62 64.50 -40.82 -54.06
CA GLU A 62 64.67 -40.61 -52.63
C GLU A 62 65.98 -39.86 -52.27
N ALA A 63 65.91 -38.99 -51.26
CA ALA A 63 67.07 -38.36 -50.63
C ALA A 63 67.17 -38.81 -49.15
N PRO A 64 68.35 -39.20 -48.64
CA PRO A 64 68.49 -39.86 -47.35
C PRO A 64 68.18 -38.91 -46.18
N VAL A 65 67.32 -39.38 -45.26
CA VAL A 65 66.90 -38.64 -44.07
C VAL A 65 68.04 -38.56 -43.04
N PRO A 66 68.46 -37.36 -42.59
CA PRO A 66 69.41 -37.25 -41.48
C PRO A 66 68.74 -37.67 -40.16
N PRO A 67 69.45 -38.38 -39.26
CA PRO A 67 68.87 -38.87 -38.02
C PRO A 67 68.43 -37.73 -37.10
N VAL A 68 67.19 -37.79 -36.63
CA VAL A 68 66.62 -36.81 -35.69
C VAL A 68 67.37 -36.91 -34.35
N PRO A 69 67.89 -35.82 -33.78
CA PRO A 69 68.53 -35.84 -32.46
C PRO A 69 67.50 -36.22 -31.37
N PRO A 70 67.92 -36.93 -30.31
CA PRO A 70 66.99 -37.48 -29.32
C PRO A 70 66.18 -36.38 -28.62
N THR A 71 64.86 -36.57 -28.60
CA THR A 71 63.91 -35.65 -27.95
C THR A 71 64.25 -35.45 -26.48
N ALA A 72 64.36 -34.20 -26.02
CA ALA A 72 64.51 -33.90 -24.61
C ALA A 72 63.32 -34.47 -23.80
N PRO A 73 63.54 -35.04 -22.61
CA PRO A 73 62.47 -35.63 -21.81
C PRO A 73 61.44 -34.55 -21.44
N ALA A 74 60.16 -34.87 -21.63
CA ALA A 74 59.07 -33.94 -21.32
C ALA A 74 59.04 -33.62 -19.82
N ALA A 75 58.83 -32.33 -19.50
CA ALA A 75 58.62 -31.91 -18.12
C ALA A 75 57.34 -32.56 -17.54
N PRO A 76 57.33 -32.95 -16.25
CA PRO A 76 56.16 -33.58 -15.64
C PRO A 76 54.97 -32.61 -15.62
N ALA A 77 53.79 -33.10 -16.01
CA ALA A 77 52.56 -32.33 -15.97
C ALA A 77 52.19 -31.97 -14.52
N ALA A 78 51.75 -30.72 -14.31
CA ALA A 78 51.28 -30.28 -13.01
C ALA A 78 49.98 -31.01 -12.61
N PRO A 79 49.78 -31.37 -11.32
CA PRO A 79 48.55 -31.99 -10.87
C PRO A 79 47.37 -31.00 -10.98
N MET A 80 46.21 -31.49 -11.44
CA MET A 80 45.00 -30.68 -11.52
C MET A 80 44.51 -30.29 -10.11
N PRO A 81 44.01 -29.05 -9.92
CA PRO A 81 43.53 -28.61 -8.61
C PRO A 81 42.25 -29.37 -8.22
N HIS A 82 42.25 -29.99 -7.04
CA HIS A 82 41.04 -30.59 -6.46
C HIS A 82 40.02 -29.50 -6.10
N PHE A 83 38.78 -29.70 -6.54
CA PHE A 83 37.69 -28.74 -6.35
C PHE A 83 37.03 -28.95 -4.97
N ASP A 84 37.43 -28.17 -3.96
CA ASP A 84 36.82 -28.23 -2.61
C ASP A 84 35.41 -27.61 -2.63
N GLN A 85 34.40 -28.46 -2.72
CA GLN A 85 32.99 -28.09 -2.68
C GLN A 85 32.62 -27.30 -1.40
N ARG A 86 33.30 -27.55 -0.27
CA ARG A 86 33.09 -26.80 0.99
C ARG A 86 33.76 -25.42 0.99
N ALA A 87 34.69 -25.14 0.08
CA ALA A 87 35.15 -23.77 -0.16
C ALA A 87 34.08 -22.97 -0.92
N VAL A 88 33.37 -23.60 -1.86
CA VAL A 88 32.29 -22.97 -2.64
C VAL A 88 31.09 -22.62 -1.75
N GLU A 89 30.65 -23.51 -0.88
CA GLU A 89 29.56 -23.22 0.09
C GLU A 89 29.91 -22.01 0.98
N ARG A 90 31.13 -21.98 1.55
CA ARG A 90 31.61 -20.85 2.37
C ARG A 90 31.80 -19.56 1.57
N ALA A 91 32.02 -19.62 0.25
CA ALA A 91 32.02 -18.46 -0.62
C ALA A 91 30.58 -17.95 -0.88
N MET A 92 29.62 -18.86 -1.13
CA MET A 92 28.21 -18.51 -1.31
C MET A 92 27.60 -17.92 -0.04
N GLU A 93 27.87 -18.45 1.15
CA GLU A 93 27.40 -17.83 2.40
C GLU A 93 28.03 -16.45 2.67
N ARG A 94 29.20 -16.14 2.11
CA ARG A 94 29.82 -14.81 2.22
C ARG A 94 29.17 -13.84 1.26
N ALA A 95 29.05 -14.22 -0.01
CA ALA A 95 28.32 -13.44 -1.02
C ALA A 95 26.89 -13.13 -0.56
N GLN A 96 26.18 -14.11 0.02
CA GLN A 96 24.83 -13.90 0.56
C GLN A 96 24.81 -12.86 1.69
N ARG A 97 25.78 -12.88 2.62
CA ARG A 97 25.92 -11.91 3.71
C ARG A 97 26.54 -10.55 3.28
N GLU A 98 26.96 -10.42 2.03
CA GLU A 98 27.35 -9.15 1.41
C GLU A 98 26.22 -8.55 0.57
N ILE A 99 25.31 -9.37 0.02
CA ILE A 99 24.07 -8.94 -0.63
C ILE A 99 23.13 -8.22 0.35
N ASP A 100 23.13 -8.60 1.63
CA ASP A 100 22.29 -8.00 2.68
C ASP A 100 22.76 -6.60 3.17
N ARG A 101 23.85 -6.03 2.60
CA ARG A 101 24.34 -4.68 2.97
C ARG A 101 24.01 -3.62 1.90
N ASN A 102 22.94 -2.92 2.18
CA ASN A 102 22.27 -1.96 1.31
C ASN A 102 23.13 -0.70 1.02
N ALA A 103 23.42 -0.44 -0.26
CA ALA A 103 23.82 0.85 -0.85
C ALA A 103 24.09 0.72 -2.35
N THR A 104 25.03 -0.18 -2.72
CA THR A 104 25.61 -0.31 -4.08
C THR A 104 24.66 -0.89 -5.12
N GLN A 105 23.53 -1.46 -4.69
CA GLN A 105 22.62 -2.19 -5.58
C GLN A 105 21.86 -1.29 -6.56
N LEU A 106 21.57 -0.04 -6.18
CA LEU A 106 20.88 0.92 -7.06
C LEU A 106 21.81 1.42 -8.18
N GLU A 107 23.06 1.74 -7.85
CA GLU A 107 24.09 2.13 -8.82
C GLU A 107 24.39 0.98 -9.79
N ALA A 108 24.49 -0.26 -9.28
CA ALA A 108 24.68 -1.45 -10.11
C ALA A 108 23.49 -1.68 -11.08
N LEU A 109 22.24 -1.42 -10.66
CA LEU A 109 21.06 -1.50 -11.53
C LEU A 109 21.06 -0.39 -12.60
N HIS A 110 21.48 0.83 -12.26
CA HIS A 110 21.61 1.92 -13.22
C HIS A 110 22.74 1.68 -14.24
N ALA A 111 23.89 1.18 -13.78
CA ALA A 111 24.99 0.76 -14.66
C ALA A 111 24.57 -0.41 -15.57
N ALA A 112 23.84 -1.39 -15.05
CA ALA A 112 23.28 -2.48 -15.86
C ALA A 112 22.29 -1.98 -16.92
N ARG A 113 21.43 -1.00 -16.59
CA ARG A 113 20.52 -0.35 -17.56
C ARG A 113 21.29 0.34 -18.69
N GLN A 114 22.34 1.09 -18.35
CA GLN A 114 23.19 1.78 -19.32
C GLN A 114 23.97 0.79 -20.21
N GLY A 115 24.54 -0.26 -19.61
CA GLY A 115 25.23 -1.33 -20.34
C GLY A 115 24.31 -2.09 -21.30
N LEU A 116 23.06 -2.36 -20.90
CA LEU A 116 22.07 -3.03 -21.74
C LEU A 116 21.63 -2.15 -22.92
N ALA A 117 21.47 -0.83 -22.70
CA ALA A 117 21.19 0.13 -23.77
C ALA A 117 22.34 0.20 -24.78
N ALA A 118 23.60 0.31 -24.32
CA ALA A 118 24.79 0.30 -25.18
C ALA A 118 24.97 -1.04 -25.94
N ALA A 119 24.63 -2.17 -25.31
CA ALA A 119 24.60 -3.47 -25.98
C ALA A 119 23.52 -3.53 -27.08
N ARG A 120 22.35 -2.93 -26.84
CA ARG A 120 21.27 -2.84 -27.85
C ARG A 120 21.64 -1.94 -29.03
N GLU A 121 22.35 -0.84 -28.77
CA GLU A 121 22.80 0.10 -29.80
C GLU A 121 23.93 -0.48 -30.66
N SER A 122 24.93 -1.12 -30.04
CA SER A 122 25.97 -1.86 -30.76
C SER A 122 25.40 -3.04 -31.57
N MET A 123 24.45 -3.82 -31.04
CA MET A 123 23.77 -4.87 -31.81
C MET A 123 22.98 -4.33 -33.02
N ARG A 124 22.30 -3.17 -32.89
CA ARG A 124 21.66 -2.49 -34.03
C ARG A 124 22.65 -2.03 -35.10
N SER A 125 23.86 -1.62 -34.70
CA SER A 125 24.92 -1.26 -35.65
C SER A 125 25.57 -2.47 -36.34
N ALA A 126 25.47 -3.66 -35.74
CA ALA A 126 26.17 -4.87 -36.18
C ALA A 126 25.28 -5.89 -36.95
N SER A 127 23.95 -5.88 -36.75
CA SER A 127 23.02 -6.74 -37.50
C SER A 127 21.76 -5.99 -37.91
N GLY A 128 21.49 -5.93 -39.21
CA GLY A 128 20.28 -5.33 -39.79
C GLY A 128 18.98 -6.10 -39.53
N ASN A 129 19.03 -7.26 -38.86
CA ASN A 129 17.87 -7.96 -38.33
C ASN A 129 18.19 -8.60 -36.98
N ILE A 130 17.30 -8.42 -36.00
CA ILE A 130 17.35 -9.08 -34.69
C ILE A 130 16.21 -10.12 -34.67
N PRO A 131 16.48 -11.42 -34.43
CA PRO A 131 15.41 -12.42 -34.36
C PRO A 131 14.40 -12.11 -33.25
N ASP A 132 13.10 -12.23 -33.53
CA ASP A 132 12.02 -11.85 -32.59
C ASP A 132 12.13 -12.53 -31.21
N ALA A 133 12.64 -13.76 -31.15
CA ALA A 133 12.88 -14.46 -29.89
C ALA A 133 13.93 -13.74 -29.00
N VAL A 134 14.96 -13.14 -29.61
CA VAL A 134 16.00 -12.37 -28.91
C VAL A 134 15.46 -11.03 -28.47
N ASP A 135 14.72 -10.31 -29.33
CA ASP A 135 14.13 -9.03 -28.95
C ASP A 135 13.03 -9.18 -27.88
N LYS A 136 12.21 -10.24 -27.95
CA LYS A 136 11.24 -10.61 -26.91
C LYS A 136 11.93 -11.00 -25.60
N GLY A 137 13.06 -11.72 -25.67
CA GLY A 137 13.90 -12.01 -24.52
C GLY A 137 14.52 -10.76 -23.89
N LEU A 138 15.02 -9.84 -24.72
CA LEU A 138 15.57 -8.56 -24.28
C LEU A 138 14.50 -7.67 -23.64
N ARG A 139 13.32 -7.51 -24.26
CA ARG A 139 12.18 -6.79 -23.65
C ARG A 139 11.72 -7.42 -22.34
N ALA A 140 11.77 -8.75 -22.21
CA ALA A 140 11.45 -9.43 -20.96
C ALA A 140 12.53 -9.24 -19.87
N ALA A 141 13.80 -9.07 -20.26
CA ALA A 141 14.88 -8.70 -19.35
C ALA A 141 14.78 -7.22 -18.94
N GLU A 142 14.54 -6.31 -19.90
CA GLU A 142 14.26 -4.89 -19.67
C GLU A 142 13.08 -4.73 -18.71
N ALA A 143 11.93 -5.36 -18.97
CA ALA A 143 10.77 -5.30 -18.08
C ALA A 143 11.04 -5.88 -16.68
N ARG A 144 11.92 -6.88 -16.54
CA ARG A 144 12.36 -7.41 -15.22
C ARG A 144 13.33 -6.47 -14.50
N ILE A 145 14.16 -5.74 -15.23
CA ILE A 145 15.06 -4.71 -14.71
C ILE A 145 14.25 -3.47 -14.32
N ASP A 146 13.30 -3.02 -15.14
CA ASP A 146 12.37 -1.94 -14.83
C ASP A 146 11.46 -2.29 -13.65
N ALA A 147 10.97 -3.53 -13.54
CA ALA A 147 10.23 -3.99 -12.35
C ALA A 147 11.12 -4.01 -11.08
N LYS A 148 12.41 -4.36 -11.19
CA LYS A 148 13.36 -4.29 -10.07
C LYS A 148 13.77 -2.87 -9.71
N ILE A 149 13.93 -1.99 -10.69
CA ILE A 149 14.19 -0.56 -10.47
C ILE A 149 12.96 0.06 -9.81
N ALA A 150 11.75 -0.17 -10.33
CA ALA A 150 10.52 0.29 -9.70
C ALA A 150 10.36 -0.24 -8.26
N ALA A 151 10.73 -1.50 -7.98
CA ALA A 151 10.76 -2.06 -6.62
C ALA A 151 11.90 -1.52 -5.74
N ALA A 152 12.87 -0.79 -6.29
CA ALA A 152 13.94 -0.13 -5.54
C ALA A 152 13.65 1.37 -5.33
N THR A 153 13.08 2.06 -6.32
CA THR A 153 12.48 3.40 -6.14
C THR A 153 11.24 3.34 -5.23
N VAL A 154 10.54 2.21 -5.19
CA VAL A 154 9.44 1.90 -4.27
C VAL A 154 9.88 0.81 -3.27
N GLY A 155 10.95 1.09 -2.51
CA GLY A 155 11.11 0.49 -1.18
C GLY A 155 12.44 -0.20 -0.84
N SER A 156 13.55 0.54 -0.79
CA SER A 156 14.67 0.17 0.11
C SER A 156 15.34 1.35 0.83
N SER A 157 14.56 2.37 1.21
CA SER A 157 14.90 3.29 2.32
C SER A 157 14.89 2.51 3.65
N GLN A 158 15.95 1.73 3.84
CA GLN A 158 16.33 1.16 5.11
C GLN A 158 16.90 2.30 5.95
N ASP A 159 16.29 2.53 7.11
CA ASP A 159 16.32 3.77 7.91
C ASP A 159 15.45 4.93 7.37
N GLY A 160 14.63 5.48 8.28
CA GLY A 160 13.99 6.81 8.25
C GLY A 160 13.33 7.31 6.96
N VAL A 161 12.02 7.06 6.78
CA VAL A 161 11.15 7.96 5.98
C VAL A 161 10.76 9.17 6.83
N SER A 162 11.74 9.82 7.47
CA SER A 162 11.47 10.85 8.48
C SER A 162 10.73 12.05 7.88
N LYS A 163 11.08 12.48 6.65
CA LYS A 163 10.32 13.51 5.90
C LYS A 163 10.33 13.22 4.40
N ALA A 164 9.17 13.34 3.74
CA ALA A 164 8.98 13.14 2.30
C ALA A 164 7.88 14.07 1.75
N SER A 165 7.84 14.25 0.42
CA SER A 165 6.79 15.03 -0.25
C SER A 165 6.40 14.38 -1.58
N PHE A 166 5.10 14.38 -1.88
CA PHE A 166 4.49 13.61 -2.96
C PHE A 166 3.52 14.47 -3.79
N ASP A 167 3.58 14.30 -5.11
CA ASP A 167 2.58 14.80 -6.04
C ASP A 167 1.42 13.81 -6.12
N ALA A 168 0.39 14.05 -5.32
CA ALA A 168 -0.70 13.11 -5.06
C ALA A 168 -2.07 13.82 -5.13
N PRO A 169 -2.50 14.29 -6.32
CA PRO A 169 -3.70 15.12 -6.48
C PRO A 169 -5.02 14.42 -6.17
N GLN A 170 -5.05 13.08 -6.06
CA GLN A 170 -6.23 12.33 -5.60
C GLN A 170 -6.32 12.21 -4.07
N GLY A 171 -5.24 12.53 -3.34
CA GLY A 171 -5.18 12.49 -1.89
C GLY A 171 -4.45 11.28 -1.30
N ILE A 172 -4.89 10.83 -0.12
CA ILE A 172 -4.25 9.76 0.67
C ILE A 172 -5.14 8.55 0.90
N SER A 173 -4.51 7.38 1.03
CA SER A 173 -5.12 6.16 1.55
C SER A 173 -4.24 5.57 2.65
N LEU A 174 -4.68 5.69 3.90
CA LEU A 174 -4.01 5.18 5.10
C LEU A 174 -4.57 3.79 5.44
N ILE A 175 -3.73 2.75 5.46
CA ILE A 175 -4.18 1.35 5.56
C ILE A 175 -3.41 0.60 6.65
N ASN A 176 -4.13 0.03 7.62
CA ASN A 176 -3.58 -0.76 8.74
C ASN A 176 -2.49 -0.03 9.58
N LEU A 177 -2.51 1.31 9.63
CA LEU A 177 -1.59 2.09 10.47
C LEU A 177 -1.90 1.88 11.96
N THR A 178 -0.88 1.93 12.82
CA THR A 178 -1.03 1.87 14.28
C THR A 178 -0.22 2.99 14.96
N GLY A 179 -0.83 3.68 15.92
CA GLY A 179 -0.31 4.95 16.47
C GLY A 179 -0.90 6.16 15.75
N ASP A 180 -0.65 7.35 16.27
CA ASP A 180 -1.54 8.51 16.01
C ASP A 180 -1.20 9.25 14.71
N VAL A 181 -2.22 9.82 14.06
CA VAL A 181 -2.10 10.50 12.77
C VAL A 181 -2.63 11.94 12.85
N THR A 182 -1.73 12.92 12.67
CA THR A 182 -2.09 14.34 12.59
C THR A 182 -2.07 14.79 11.12
N ILE A 183 -3.19 15.32 10.64
CA ILE A 183 -3.37 15.85 9.29
C ILE A 183 -3.64 17.35 9.40
N ALA A 184 -2.73 18.17 8.87
CA ALA A 184 -2.92 19.61 8.72
C ALA A 184 -3.36 19.93 7.28
N ILE A 185 -4.49 20.60 7.11
CA ILE A 185 -4.96 21.05 5.79
C ILE A 185 -4.44 22.46 5.48
N SER A 186 -3.75 22.62 4.35
CA SER A 186 -3.08 23.87 3.93
C SER A 186 -3.51 24.29 2.52
N ASN A 187 -4.09 25.49 2.40
CA ASN A 187 -4.38 26.13 1.12
C ASN A 187 -3.16 26.74 0.41
N ARG A 188 -1.96 26.62 1.00
CA ARG A 188 -0.69 27.07 0.41
C ARG A 188 0.15 25.93 -0.17
N ASN A 189 -0.27 24.68 0.03
CA ASN A 189 0.43 23.51 -0.48
C ASN A 189 -0.27 23.01 -1.75
N ASP A 190 0.52 22.66 -2.77
CA ASP A 190 0.10 21.87 -3.93
C ASP A 190 0.29 20.36 -3.68
N LYS A 191 1.30 20.00 -2.88
CA LYS A 191 1.75 18.64 -2.62
C LYS A 191 1.42 18.15 -1.23
N ILE A 192 1.40 16.82 -1.10
CA ILE A 192 1.24 16.14 0.19
C ILE A 192 2.61 15.98 0.82
N SER A 193 2.78 16.50 2.04
CA SER A 193 3.97 16.25 2.86
C SER A 193 3.68 15.14 3.87
N LEU A 194 4.68 14.28 4.09
CA LEU A 194 4.69 13.23 5.10
C LEU A 194 5.90 13.43 6.00
N ASP A 195 5.68 13.35 7.30
CA ASP A 195 6.69 13.49 8.35
C ASP A 195 6.42 12.40 9.39
N VAL A 196 7.38 11.53 9.64
CA VAL A 196 7.21 10.30 10.43
C VAL A 196 8.18 10.36 11.61
N GLU A 197 7.64 10.35 12.83
CA GLU A 197 8.47 10.47 14.02
C GLU A 197 9.30 9.21 14.30
N ASP A 198 10.45 9.41 14.95
CA ASP A 198 11.42 8.37 15.31
C ASP A 198 10.79 7.32 16.25
N GLY A 199 10.18 6.32 15.64
CA GLY A 199 9.46 5.25 16.35
C GLY A 199 8.52 4.45 15.45
N ALA A 200 7.92 5.07 14.43
CA ALA A 200 6.96 4.40 13.53
C ALA A 200 7.66 3.49 12.50
N GLN A 201 8.14 2.33 12.96
CA GLN A 201 8.77 1.34 12.09
C GLN A 201 7.75 0.60 11.22
N GLY A 202 8.20 0.09 10.08
CA GLY A 202 7.39 -0.72 9.17
C GLY A 202 6.42 0.08 8.28
N VAL A 203 6.43 1.42 8.35
CA VAL A 203 5.69 2.30 7.44
C VAL A 203 6.23 2.18 6.01
N ARG A 204 5.33 2.13 5.03
CA ARG A 204 5.61 2.02 3.59
C ARG A 204 4.69 2.93 2.79
N THR A 205 5.26 3.65 1.83
CA THR A 205 4.55 4.58 0.94
C THR A 205 4.57 4.10 -0.51
N THR A 206 3.40 4.09 -1.15
CA THR A 206 3.24 3.75 -2.56
C THR A 206 2.38 4.82 -3.24
N LEU A 207 2.97 5.59 -4.15
CA LEU A 207 2.24 6.54 -5.00
C LEU A 207 1.81 5.83 -6.29
N LYS A 208 0.50 5.78 -6.56
CA LYS A 208 -0.05 5.18 -7.79
C LYS A 208 -1.27 5.97 -8.26
N ASP A 209 -1.35 6.24 -9.56
CA ASP A 209 -2.47 6.95 -10.22
C ASP A 209 -2.86 8.29 -9.57
N GLY A 210 -1.88 8.96 -8.92
CA GLY A 210 -2.09 10.22 -8.18
C GLY A 210 -2.62 10.07 -6.75
N LEU A 211 -2.74 8.85 -6.22
CA LEU A 211 -3.13 8.54 -4.84
C LEU A 211 -1.91 8.07 -4.05
N LEU A 212 -1.63 8.71 -2.90
CA LEU A 212 -0.58 8.27 -1.97
C LEU A 212 -1.13 7.23 -1.00
N THR A 213 -0.76 5.97 -1.19
CA THR A 213 -1.03 4.92 -0.20
C THR A 213 0.06 4.90 0.86
N ILE A 214 -0.33 4.94 2.14
CA ILE A 214 0.55 4.78 3.28
C ILE A 214 0.05 3.57 4.08
N SER A 215 0.92 2.63 4.37
CA SER A 215 0.57 1.40 5.10
C SER A 215 1.65 1.00 6.07
N GLN A 216 1.30 0.28 7.13
CA GLN A 216 2.26 -0.23 8.12
C GLN A 216 2.24 -1.76 8.13
N GLY A 217 3.44 -2.35 8.17
CA GLY A 217 3.60 -3.77 8.47
C GLY A 217 3.69 -4.03 9.97
N ASN A 218 4.27 -5.17 10.35
CA ASN A 218 4.71 -5.36 11.73
C ASN A 218 5.82 -4.34 12.05
N GLY A 219 5.60 -3.52 13.08
CA GLY A 219 6.51 -2.50 13.55
C GLY A 219 6.00 -1.88 14.85
N THR A 220 6.79 -0.99 15.44
CA THR A 220 6.35 -0.17 16.58
C THR A 220 5.36 0.91 16.12
N PRO A 221 4.27 1.17 16.87
CA PRO A 221 3.43 2.34 16.66
C PRO A 221 4.23 3.64 16.79
N GLY A 222 3.80 4.69 16.11
CA GLY A 222 4.38 6.03 16.25
C GLY A 222 3.65 7.07 15.42
N SER A 223 3.94 8.34 15.70
CA SER A 223 3.22 9.48 15.15
C SER A 223 3.49 9.68 13.66
N ILE A 224 2.44 9.89 12.89
CA ILE A 224 2.50 10.26 11.47
C ILE A 224 1.87 11.64 11.28
N HIS A 225 2.70 12.60 10.89
CA HIS A 225 2.27 13.96 10.55
C HIS A 225 2.16 14.11 9.04
N LEU A 226 1.06 14.71 8.61
CA LEU A 226 0.69 14.87 7.21
C LEU A 226 0.29 16.32 6.94
N THR A 227 0.68 16.88 5.79
CA THR A 227 0.16 18.18 5.32
C THR A 227 -0.45 18.02 3.94
N LEU A 228 -1.73 18.36 3.78
CA LEU A 228 -2.52 18.12 2.57
C LEU A 228 -3.10 19.43 1.99
N PRO A 229 -3.34 19.51 0.67
CA PRO A 229 -4.18 20.57 0.09
C PRO A 229 -5.67 20.38 0.44
N GLU A 230 -6.47 21.46 0.45
CA GLU A 230 -7.93 21.42 0.74
C GLU A 230 -8.76 20.52 -0.20
N SER A 231 -8.18 20.12 -1.34
CA SER A 231 -8.79 19.27 -2.37
C SER A 231 -8.39 17.79 -2.31
N ALA A 232 -7.44 17.41 -1.46
CA ALA A 232 -7.02 16.01 -1.32
C ALA A 232 -8.03 15.20 -0.51
N ALA A 233 -8.54 14.10 -1.08
CA ALA A 233 -9.40 13.17 -0.36
C ALA A 233 -8.61 12.41 0.72
N ILE A 234 -9.30 12.06 1.80
CA ILE A 234 -8.71 11.31 2.92
C ILE A 234 -9.46 9.98 3.04
N SER A 235 -8.75 8.87 2.83
CA SER A 235 -9.26 7.53 3.11
C SER A 235 -8.43 6.87 4.22
N VAL A 236 -9.09 6.36 5.25
CA VAL A 236 -8.47 5.63 6.37
C VAL A 236 -9.16 4.27 6.51
N MET A 237 -8.38 3.20 6.57
CA MET A 237 -8.84 1.82 6.58
C MET A 237 -8.20 0.99 7.70
N ASP A 238 -9.06 0.52 8.60
CA ASP A 238 -8.79 -0.46 9.66
C ASP A 238 -7.71 -0.01 10.67
N HIS A 239 -7.70 1.30 10.95
CA HIS A 239 -6.72 1.98 11.80
C HIS A 239 -6.89 1.72 13.31
N VAL A 240 -5.78 1.77 14.05
CA VAL A 240 -5.71 1.67 15.52
C VAL A 240 -4.81 2.79 16.08
N GLY A 241 -5.41 3.90 16.47
CA GLY A 241 -4.71 5.13 16.88
C GLY A 241 -5.64 6.33 16.75
N ASP A 242 -5.25 7.46 17.32
CA ASP A 242 -6.05 8.68 17.28
C ASP A 242 -5.77 9.47 15.98
N ILE A 243 -6.79 10.12 15.43
CA ILE A 243 -6.68 10.96 14.22
C ILE A 243 -7.13 12.39 14.52
N SER A 244 -6.31 13.35 14.13
CA SER A 244 -6.68 14.77 14.11
C SER A 244 -6.59 15.35 12.70
N ILE A 245 -7.64 16.06 12.28
CA ILE A 245 -7.72 16.77 10.98
C ILE A 245 -7.91 18.26 11.26
N ASP A 246 -6.80 18.98 11.33
CA ASP A 246 -6.73 20.42 11.55
C ASP A 246 -7.05 21.20 10.26
N GLY A 247 -7.88 22.24 10.38
CA GLY A 247 -8.30 23.10 9.29
C GLY A 247 -9.54 22.61 8.53
N ARG A 248 -9.60 22.91 7.22
CA ARG A 248 -10.77 22.69 6.37
C ARG A 248 -10.38 21.94 5.10
N THR A 249 -10.83 20.68 4.99
CA THR A 249 -10.90 20.01 3.68
C THR A 249 -12.31 20.12 3.12
N ASN A 250 -12.41 20.34 1.81
CA ASN A 250 -13.68 20.31 1.06
C ASN A 250 -13.85 18.96 0.33
N ALA A 251 -12.82 18.11 0.35
CA ALA A 251 -12.80 16.81 -0.29
C ALA A 251 -13.52 15.73 0.56
N PRO A 252 -13.86 14.57 -0.04
CA PRO A 252 -14.42 13.45 0.71
C PRO A 252 -13.46 12.89 1.76
N VAL A 253 -14.01 12.58 2.94
CA VAL A 253 -13.29 11.98 4.07
C VAL A 253 -13.96 10.66 4.47
N LYS A 254 -13.23 9.55 4.32
CA LYS A 254 -13.68 8.20 4.65
C LYS A 254 -12.85 7.65 5.80
N LEU A 255 -13.47 7.36 6.93
CA LEU A 255 -12.79 6.91 8.15
C LEU A 255 -13.36 5.57 8.63
N ARG A 256 -12.60 4.49 8.42
CA ARG A 256 -12.91 3.16 8.95
C ARG A 256 -11.94 2.85 10.09
N MET A 257 -12.35 3.19 11.30
CA MET A 257 -11.56 3.05 12.53
C MET A 257 -11.84 1.69 13.17
N ARG A 258 -10.79 0.98 13.58
CA ARG A 258 -10.94 -0.11 14.55
C ARG A 258 -11.03 0.47 15.94
N ARG A 259 -9.99 1.18 16.38
CA ARG A 259 -9.93 1.84 17.69
C ARG A 259 -9.19 3.18 17.64
N GLY A 260 -9.45 4.01 18.64
CA GLY A 260 -8.91 5.37 18.75
C GLY A 260 -9.94 6.43 18.38
N ASP A 261 -9.66 7.66 18.77
CA ASP A 261 -10.57 8.80 18.68
C ASP A 261 -10.27 9.65 17.43
N VAL A 262 -11.28 10.36 16.92
CA VAL A 262 -11.18 11.25 15.76
C VAL A 262 -11.59 12.67 16.15
N SER A 263 -10.78 13.65 15.76
CA SER A 263 -11.10 15.08 15.84
C SER A 263 -10.98 15.74 14.46
N ALA A 264 -11.96 16.57 14.07
CA ALA A 264 -11.87 17.37 12.85
C ALA A 264 -12.67 18.69 12.89
N ASP A 265 -12.05 19.79 12.46
CA ASP A 265 -12.67 21.12 12.37
C ASP A 265 -13.70 21.23 11.24
N ARG A 266 -13.28 20.91 10.01
CA ARG A 266 -14.22 20.83 8.89
C ARG A 266 -13.78 19.85 7.81
N VAL A 267 -14.72 18.98 7.46
CA VAL A 267 -14.60 18.05 6.33
C VAL A 267 -15.68 18.32 5.29
N GLY A 268 -15.47 17.85 4.06
CA GLY A 268 -16.50 17.74 3.03
C GLY A 268 -17.43 16.56 3.29
N PRO A 269 -17.91 15.85 2.25
CA PRO A 269 -18.70 14.62 2.41
C PRO A 269 -17.98 13.56 3.27
N ALA A 270 -18.67 12.95 4.22
CA ALA A 270 -18.06 12.05 5.21
C ALA A 270 -18.69 10.64 5.23
N ASP A 271 -17.86 9.59 5.26
CA ASP A 271 -18.28 8.19 5.44
C ASP A 271 -17.47 7.53 6.57
N ILE A 272 -18.07 7.45 7.75
CA ILE A 272 -17.43 7.09 9.01
C ILE A 272 -17.92 5.72 9.47
N THR A 273 -17.02 4.87 9.96
CA THR A 273 -17.33 3.53 10.50
C THR A 273 -16.44 3.22 11.70
N LEU A 274 -17.07 3.00 12.87
CA LEU A 274 -16.42 2.56 14.11
C LEU A 274 -16.64 1.06 14.31
N LEU A 275 -15.57 0.27 14.32
CA LEU A 275 -15.63 -1.20 14.31
C LEU A 275 -15.52 -1.82 15.70
N GLU A 276 -14.63 -1.30 16.57
CA GLU A 276 -14.39 -1.85 17.91
C GLU A 276 -14.70 -0.79 18.99
N THR A 277 -13.82 0.20 19.20
CA THR A 277 -13.98 1.20 20.28
C THR A 277 -13.36 2.56 19.98
N GLY A 278 -14.13 3.65 20.01
CA GLY A 278 -13.61 5.01 19.88
C GLY A 278 -14.69 6.10 19.84
N SER A 279 -14.24 7.35 19.80
CA SER A 279 -15.05 8.57 19.76
C SER A 279 -14.81 9.34 18.48
N VAL A 280 -15.81 10.04 17.95
CA VAL A 280 -15.66 10.90 16.76
C VAL A 280 -16.26 12.26 17.05
N SER A 281 -15.45 13.30 17.05
CA SER A 281 -15.87 14.70 17.17
C SER A 281 -15.57 15.43 15.85
N ILE A 282 -16.62 15.89 15.16
CA ILE A 282 -16.48 16.71 13.96
C ILE A 282 -17.36 17.94 14.08
N ASP A 283 -16.73 19.11 14.12
CA ASP A 283 -17.43 20.39 14.28
C ASP A 283 -18.40 20.63 13.12
N ARG A 284 -18.04 20.19 11.90
CA ARG A 284 -18.86 20.35 10.69
C ARG A 284 -18.49 19.46 9.51
N VAL A 285 -19.53 18.88 8.91
CA VAL A 285 -19.53 18.18 7.62
C VAL A 285 -20.24 19.09 6.60
N ASP A 286 -19.49 19.70 5.68
CA ASP A 286 -20.05 20.47 4.56
C ASP A 286 -20.44 19.51 3.42
N GLY A 287 -21.44 18.67 3.70
CA GLY A 287 -21.93 17.64 2.78
C GLY A 287 -22.80 16.58 3.48
N PRO A 288 -23.06 15.44 2.80
CA PRO A 288 -23.70 14.29 3.43
C PRO A 288 -22.76 13.62 4.43
N LEU A 289 -23.28 13.31 5.62
CA LEU A 289 -22.63 12.45 6.61
C LEU A 289 -23.28 11.07 6.60
N LYS A 290 -22.48 10.03 6.32
CA LYS A 290 -22.81 8.64 6.64
C LYS A 290 -21.98 8.18 7.82
N ALA A 291 -22.61 7.58 8.83
CA ALA A 291 -21.95 7.10 10.04
C ALA A 291 -22.47 5.73 10.45
N ALA A 292 -21.57 4.79 10.76
CA ALA A 292 -21.90 3.45 11.20
C ALA A 292 -21.13 3.09 12.49
N ILE A 293 -21.85 2.66 13.54
CA ILE A 293 -21.26 2.17 14.79
C ILE A 293 -21.55 0.67 14.89
N GLN A 294 -20.51 -0.16 14.70
CA GLN A 294 -20.58 -1.62 14.78
C GLN A 294 -20.11 -2.15 16.15
N GLY A 295 -19.12 -1.48 16.75
CA GLY A 295 -18.64 -1.75 18.10
C GLY A 295 -19.30 -0.85 19.15
N SER A 296 -18.52 -0.38 20.13
CA SER A 296 -18.97 0.54 21.18
C SER A 296 -18.30 1.91 21.01
N GLY A 297 -19.04 2.99 20.78
CA GLY A 297 -18.41 4.29 20.52
C GLY A 297 -19.32 5.51 20.64
N SER A 298 -18.71 6.69 20.54
CA SER A 298 -19.41 7.99 20.58
C SER A 298 -19.26 8.78 19.26
N LEU A 299 -20.25 9.60 18.94
CA LEU A 299 -20.28 10.43 17.73
C LEU A 299 -20.89 11.81 18.03
N ALA A 300 -20.07 12.85 18.06
CA ALA A 300 -20.45 14.25 18.27
C ALA A 300 -20.27 15.05 16.98
N ILE A 301 -21.36 15.61 16.44
CA ILE A 301 -21.36 16.33 15.15
C ILE A 301 -22.04 17.70 15.30
N GLY A 302 -21.30 18.79 15.07
CA GLY A 302 -21.88 20.14 15.17
C GLY A 302 -22.86 20.47 14.03
N ARG A 303 -22.58 20.03 12.80
CA ARG A 303 -23.49 20.19 11.65
C ARG A 303 -23.20 19.18 10.53
N ALA A 304 -24.24 18.65 9.92
CA ALA A 304 -24.20 18.01 8.60
C ALA A 304 -25.27 18.63 7.67
N GLU A 305 -25.18 18.40 6.36
CA GLU A 305 -26.28 18.75 5.44
C GLU A 305 -27.35 17.66 5.47
N THR A 306 -26.96 16.39 5.22
CA THR A 306 -27.81 15.21 5.42
C THR A 306 -27.12 14.21 6.35
N LEU A 307 -27.91 13.36 7.02
CA LEU A 307 -27.43 12.34 7.95
C LEU A 307 -27.95 10.95 7.57
N ALA A 308 -27.05 9.97 7.48
CA ALA A 308 -27.36 8.54 7.37
C ALA A 308 -26.62 7.78 8.49
N LEU A 309 -27.32 7.54 9.60
CA LEU A 309 -26.80 6.91 10.81
C LEU A 309 -27.24 5.44 10.93
N GLU A 310 -26.31 4.55 11.27
CA GLU A 310 -26.56 3.14 11.53
C GLU A 310 -25.84 2.67 12.81
N VAL A 311 -26.57 2.17 13.81
CA VAL A 311 -25.98 1.68 15.08
C VAL A 311 -26.34 0.21 15.30
N ASN A 312 -25.37 -0.68 15.07
CA ASN A 312 -25.49 -2.13 15.27
C ASN A 312 -24.95 -2.59 16.62
N GLY A 313 -23.95 -1.88 17.16
CA GLY A 313 -23.37 -2.15 18.48
C GLY A 313 -23.96 -1.27 19.58
N HIS A 314 -23.11 -0.56 20.33
CA HIS A 314 -23.50 0.40 21.35
C HIS A 314 -23.05 1.82 20.96
N GLY A 315 -23.99 2.75 20.79
CA GLY A 315 -23.69 4.11 20.33
C GLY A 315 -24.24 5.21 21.23
N GLU A 316 -23.40 6.16 21.65
CA GLU A 316 -23.86 7.48 22.09
C GLU A 316 -23.67 8.48 20.94
N VAL A 317 -24.75 9.15 20.52
CA VAL A 317 -24.69 10.04 19.35
C VAL A 317 -25.31 11.39 19.68
N SER A 318 -24.59 12.47 19.39
CA SER A 318 -25.03 13.85 19.55
C SER A 318 -24.83 14.61 18.24
N VAL A 319 -25.90 15.19 17.69
CA VAL A 319 -25.84 16.00 16.47
C VAL A 319 -26.57 17.32 16.70
N ASP A 320 -25.89 18.46 16.69
CA ASP A 320 -26.59 19.75 16.88
C ASP A 320 -27.52 20.05 15.69
N ARG A 321 -27.13 19.72 14.44
CA ARG A 321 -27.95 20.08 13.28
C ARG A 321 -27.79 19.21 12.04
N VAL A 322 -28.93 18.85 11.46
CA VAL A 322 -29.04 18.35 10.07
C VAL A 322 -29.97 19.31 9.30
N ASN A 323 -29.53 19.79 8.13
CA ASN A 323 -30.23 20.87 7.40
C ASN A 323 -31.23 20.35 6.35
N ASP A 324 -31.11 19.09 5.98
CA ASP A 324 -31.95 18.34 5.03
C ASP A 324 -32.14 16.88 5.56
N ALA A 325 -32.34 15.91 4.67
CA ALA A 325 -32.69 14.52 4.95
C ALA A 325 -31.90 13.85 6.09
N THR A 326 -32.65 13.25 7.03
CA THR A 326 -32.14 12.49 8.17
C THR A 326 -32.67 11.06 8.11
N LYS A 327 -31.78 10.07 8.02
CA LYS A 327 -32.09 8.63 8.11
C LYS A 327 -31.33 8.02 9.28
N ILE A 328 -32.04 7.32 10.16
CA ILE A 328 -31.50 6.67 11.35
C ILE A 328 -31.96 5.21 11.39
N SER A 329 -31.02 4.29 11.64
CA SER A 329 -31.27 2.86 11.80
C SER A 329 -30.59 2.35 13.07
N ILE A 330 -31.36 1.86 14.04
CA ILE A 330 -30.86 1.35 15.33
C ILE A 330 -31.35 -0.09 15.56
N PRO A 331 -30.66 -1.09 14.99
CA PRO A 331 -30.82 -2.49 15.39
C PRO A 331 -30.07 -2.86 16.68
N GLY A 332 -29.05 -2.10 17.07
CA GLY A 332 -28.27 -2.31 18.30
C GLY A 332 -28.85 -1.60 19.53
N TYR A 333 -27.97 -1.11 20.39
CA TYR A 333 -28.32 -0.21 21.49
C TYR A 333 -27.80 1.20 21.20
N ALA A 334 -28.64 2.23 21.29
CA ALA A 334 -28.16 3.60 21.10
C ALA A 334 -28.92 4.63 21.94
N ASP A 335 -28.21 5.61 22.46
CA ASP A 335 -28.78 6.87 22.93
C ASP A 335 -28.37 7.98 21.95
N VAL A 336 -29.32 8.36 21.10
CA VAL A 336 -29.13 9.31 19.99
C VAL A 336 -29.90 10.59 20.30
N ASN A 337 -29.21 11.73 20.29
CA ASN A 337 -29.77 13.05 20.49
C ASN A 337 -29.46 13.93 19.28
N ILE A 338 -30.49 14.47 18.63
CA ILE A 338 -30.34 15.47 17.57
C ILE A 338 -31.03 16.75 18.02
N ASN A 339 -30.31 17.87 18.15
CA ASN A 339 -30.92 19.11 18.59
C ASN A 339 -31.92 19.63 17.54
N ARG A 340 -31.48 19.85 16.29
CA ARG A 340 -32.36 20.34 15.22
C ARG A 340 -32.29 19.53 13.92
N VAL A 341 -33.47 19.25 13.34
CA VAL A 341 -33.63 18.71 11.97
C VAL A 341 -34.48 19.63 11.09
N ASN A 342 -34.27 19.59 9.78
CA ASN A 342 -35.10 20.29 8.81
C ASN A 342 -35.20 19.45 7.53
N GLY A 343 -36.41 19.02 7.14
CA GLY A 343 -36.61 18.17 5.95
C GLY A 343 -37.07 16.75 6.31
N PRO A 344 -36.91 15.76 5.41
CA PRO A 344 -37.47 14.42 5.61
C PRO A 344 -36.72 13.63 6.67
N VAL A 345 -37.44 13.05 7.63
CA VAL A 345 -36.87 12.24 8.72
C VAL A 345 -37.40 10.82 8.65
N LYS A 346 -36.51 9.83 8.55
CA LYS A 346 -36.84 8.39 8.62
C LYS A 346 -36.09 7.68 9.74
N VAL A 347 -36.82 6.93 10.56
CA VAL A 347 -36.31 6.13 11.68
C VAL A 347 -36.73 4.67 11.51
N ASP A 348 -35.77 3.74 11.60
CA ASP A 348 -35.99 2.31 11.75
C ASP A 348 -35.30 1.83 13.06
N PHE A 349 -36.08 1.57 14.11
CA PHE A 349 -35.59 1.25 15.46
C PHE A 349 -36.11 -0.14 15.88
N SER A 350 -35.28 -1.16 15.70
CA SER A 350 -35.57 -2.55 16.08
C SER A 350 -34.85 -3.00 17.36
N GLY A 351 -33.86 -2.23 17.83
CA GLY A 351 -33.10 -2.49 19.05
C GLY A 351 -33.65 -1.82 20.31
N ALA A 352 -32.76 -1.22 21.11
CA ALA A 352 -33.10 -0.55 22.38
C ALA A 352 -32.29 0.74 22.64
N GLY A 353 -32.64 1.47 23.69
CA GLY A 353 -32.09 2.80 24.02
C GLY A 353 -33.08 3.93 23.65
N LYS A 354 -32.58 5.12 23.32
CA LYS A 354 -33.40 6.31 23.05
C LYS A 354 -33.00 7.02 21.76
N LEU A 355 -33.98 7.63 21.10
CA LEU A 355 -33.78 8.60 20.03
C LEU A 355 -34.56 9.87 20.37
N GLY A 356 -33.86 10.93 20.77
CA GLY A 356 -34.40 12.27 21.00
C GLY A 356 -34.10 13.19 19.81
N ILE A 357 -35.11 13.95 19.38
CA ILE A 357 -34.97 15.07 18.43
C ILE A 357 -35.67 16.29 19.05
N THR A 358 -34.90 17.30 19.45
CA THR A 358 -35.37 18.38 20.35
C THR A 358 -36.23 19.42 19.63
N GLU A 359 -35.89 19.81 18.40
CA GLU A 359 -36.61 20.83 17.65
C GLU A 359 -36.48 20.66 16.12
N GLY A 360 -37.15 21.55 15.37
CA GLY A 360 -37.12 21.58 13.92
C GLY A 360 -38.42 21.10 13.26
N ARG A 361 -38.32 20.74 11.97
CA ARG A 361 -39.47 20.35 11.13
C ARG A 361 -39.15 19.09 10.34
N ALA A 362 -39.92 18.04 10.56
CA ALA A 362 -39.79 16.76 9.86
C ALA A 362 -40.87 16.65 8.77
N GLU A 363 -40.48 16.72 7.49
CA GLU A 363 -41.40 16.79 6.36
C GLU A 363 -40.99 15.84 5.21
N PRO A 364 -41.57 14.62 5.14
CA PRO A 364 -42.40 13.96 6.17
C PRO A 364 -41.58 13.38 7.33
N LEU A 365 -42.27 12.93 8.37
CA LEU A 365 -41.73 12.03 9.41
C LEU A 365 -42.20 10.59 9.17
N ASP A 366 -41.28 9.62 9.12
CA ASP A 366 -41.56 8.18 9.00
C ASP A 366 -40.82 7.40 10.10
N VAL A 367 -41.55 6.80 11.04
CA VAL A 367 -41.00 6.06 12.20
C VAL A 367 -41.48 4.62 12.19
N ASN A 368 -40.55 3.68 12.25
CA ASN A 368 -40.79 2.26 12.46
C ASN A 368 -40.09 1.80 13.75
N LEU A 369 -40.86 1.37 14.75
CA LEU A 369 -40.41 0.96 16.07
C LEU A 369 -40.88 -0.47 16.37
N SER A 370 -40.00 -1.43 16.10
CA SER A 370 -40.23 -2.85 16.40
C SER A 370 -39.49 -3.35 17.64
N GLY A 371 -38.58 -2.53 18.17
CA GLY A 371 -37.77 -2.82 19.36
C GLY A 371 -38.40 -2.41 20.70
N ALA A 372 -37.52 -2.18 21.68
CA ALA A 372 -37.86 -1.76 23.04
C ALA A 372 -37.35 -0.33 23.38
N GLY A 373 -36.96 0.44 22.36
CA GLY A 373 -36.46 1.81 22.53
C GLY A 373 -37.56 2.88 22.65
N GLU A 374 -37.16 4.09 23.01
CA GLU A 374 -38.01 5.29 23.05
C GLU A 374 -37.65 6.23 21.89
N VAL A 375 -38.64 6.68 21.12
CA VAL A 375 -38.50 7.73 20.10
C VAL A 375 -39.23 8.98 20.56
N ARG A 376 -38.53 10.10 20.70
CA ARG A 376 -39.08 11.41 21.09
C ARG A 376 -38.73 12.46 20.05
N PHE A 377 -39.73 13.12 19.49
CA PHE A 377 -39.58 14.21 18.53
C PHE A 377 -40.41 15.43 19.00
N ASP A 378 -39.73 16.49 19.40
CA ASP A 378 -40.35 17.69 20.01
C ASP A 378 -40.48 18.88 19.02
N GLY A 379 -40.02 18.68 17.78
CA GLY A 379 -40.29 19.56 16.63
C GLY A 379 -41.74 19.51 16.12
N THR A 380 -41.94 19.93 14.87
CA THR A 380 -43.23 19.80 14.15
C THR A 380 -43.15 18.70 13.09
N ALA A 381 -44.02 17.69 13.18
CA ALA A 381 -44.03 16.53 12.27
C ALA A 381 -45.11 16.63 11.21
N VAL A 382 -44.74 16.69 9.93
CA VAL A 382 -45.66 16.88 8.81
C VAL A 382 -46.02 15.54 8.19
N ASN A 383 -47.31 15.27 8.02
CA ASN A 383 -47.86 13.98 7.56
C ASN A 383 -47.21 12.75 8.23
N PRO A 384 -47.11 12.70 9.57
CA PRO A 384 -46.33 11.69 10.27
C PRO A 384 -46.87 10.28 10.07
N ARG A 385 -45.98 9.36 9.68
CA ARG A 385 -46.20 7.92 9.62
C ARG A 385 -45.51 7.22 10.78
N ILE A 386 -46.24 6.37 11.51
CA ILE A 386 -45.73 5.66 12.69
C ILE A 386 -46.16 4.19 12.63
N ASN A 387 -45.22 3.26 12.75
CA ASN A 387 -45.50 1.84 12.92
C ASN A 387 -44.84 1.37 14.23
N ALA A 388 -45.63 1.00 15.23
CA ALA A 388 -45.13 0.50 16.51
C ALA A 388 -45.58 -0.96 16.73
N SER A 389 -44.66 -1.90 16.59
CA SER A 389 -44.92 -3.34 16.77
C SER A 389 -44.20 -3.96 17.97
N GLY A 390 -43.25 -3.23 18.56
CA GLY A 390 -42.51 -3.65 19.76
C GLY A 390 -43.10 -3.17 21.09
N SER A 391 -42.28 -3.21 22.12
CA SER A 391 -42.63 -2.75 23.49
C SER A 391 -42.21 -1.31 23.78
N GLY A 392 -41.52 -0.66 22.83
CA GLY A 392 -41.03 0.72 22.94
C GLY A 392 -42.12 1.79 22.85
N SER A 393 -41.74 3.07 23.01
CA SER A 393 -42.67 4.21 22.97
C SER A 393 -42.32 5.23 21.87
N VAL A 394 -43.33 5.93 21.35
CA VAL A 394 -43.18 7.05 20.42
C VAL A 394 -43.89 8.29 20.99
N HIS A 395 -43.18 9.41 21.09
CA HIS A 395 -43.69 10.72 21.47
C HIS A 395 -43.41 11.75 20.37
N ILE A 396 -44.46 12.37 19.84
CA ILE A 396 -44.39 13.50 18.90
C ILE A 396 -45.09 14.70 19.55
N ALA A 397 -44.41 15.83 19.74
CA ALA A 397 -44.99 16.97 20.46
C ALA A 397 -46.06 17.74 19.65
N ARG A 398 -45.86 17.93 18.34
CA ARG A 398 -46.73 18.71 17.44
C ARG A 398 -46.76 18.11 16.04
N LYS A 399 -47.87 18.28 15.30
CA LYS A 399 -48.01 17.74 13.95
C LYS A 399 -48.72 18.68 12.97
N GLU A 400 -48.56 18.40 11.69
CA GLU A 400 -49.32 19.03 10.60
C GLU A 400 -49.79 17.98 9.60
N GLY A 401 -50.94 18.20 8.96
CA GLY A 401 -51.48 17.32 7.93
C GLY A 401 -51.98 15.96 8.44
N ASN A 402 -51.88 14.94 7.59
CA ASN A 402 -52.52 13.65 7.82
C ASN A 402 -51.62 12.70 8.62
N THR A 403 -51.99 12.42 9.86
CA THR A 403 -51.36 11.39 10.70
C THR A 403 -51.73 9.99 10.21
N GLN A 404 -50.75 9.10 10.05
CA GLN A 404 -50.96 7.66 9.83
C GLN A 404 -50.22 6.88 10.91
N PHE A 405 -50.92 6.13 11.75
CA PHE A 405 -50.27 5.27 12.74
C PHE A 405 -50.89 3.88 12.81
N ASN A 406 -50.04 2.89 13.03
CA ASN A 406 -50.40 1.51 13.31
C ASN A 406 -49.65 1.06 14.58
N SER A 407 -50.37 0.47 15.53
CA SER A 407 -49.82 -0.02 16.79
C SER A 407 -50.31 -1.43 17.06
N SER A 408 -49.39 -2.40 17.12
CA SER A 408 -49.70 -3.81 17.36
C SER A 408 -48.89 -4.45 18.49
N GLY A 409 -47.93 -3.72 19.07
CA GLY A 409 -47.16 -4.14 20.23
C GLY A 409 -47.76 -3.69 21.56
N SER A 410 -47.05 -3.94 22.66
CA SER A 410 -47.40 -3.47 24.02
C SER A 410 -46.92 -2.05 24.32
N GLY A 411 -46.25 -1.41 23.35
CA GLY A 411 -45.77 -0.04 23.41
C GLY A 411 -46.88 1.03 23.44
N SER A 412 -46.46 2.30 23.50
CA SER A 412 -47.36 3.46 23.49
C SER A 412 -46.99 4.48 22.42
N ILE A 413 -48.00 5.11 21.82
CA ILE A 413 -47.82 6.24 20.90
C ILE A 413 -48.55 7.45 21.48
N HIS A 414 -47.83 8.56 21.65
CA HIS A 414 -48.39 9.88 21.93
C HIS A 414 -48.06 10.82 20.77
N VAL A 415 -49.07 11.52 20.27
CA VAL A 415 -48.93 12.59 19.28
C VAL A 415 -49.76 13.76 19.79
N GLY A 416 -49.11 14.89 20.06
CA GLY A 416 -49.79 16.14 20.40
C GLY A 416 -50.55 16.75 19.22
N GLU A 417 -50.97 18.00 19.38
CA GLU A 417 -51.62 18.79 18.32
C GLU A 417 -50.57 19.60 17.53
#